data_AF-A0AAW2D794-F1
#
_entry.id   AF-A0AAW2D794-F1
#
_cell.length_a   1.000
_cell.length_b   1.000
_cell.length_c   1.000
_cell.angle_alpha   90.00
_cell.angle_beta   90.00
_cell.angle_gamma   90.00
#
_symmetry.space_group_name_H-M   'P 1'
#
loop_
_entity.id
_entity.type
_entity.pdbx_description
1 polymer ?
#
loop_
_entity_poly.entity_id
_entity_poly.type
_entity_poly.pdbx_seq_one_letter_code
_entity_poly.pdbx_strand_id
1 'polypeptide(L)'
;MEFLRPPFIETPLHISAELGHLDFTETLLAQNPRLAAELDLHKCCPLHLASIEGYIEIVQALLHANDNACLICDKYGRIPLHYIAIRGQVDVVKKLINVRSNSIWIVLDGNETVLHLCVKYNHWRL
;
A
#
# COMPACT_ATOMS: atom_id res chain seq x y z
N MET A 1 3.07 -17.44 28.54
CA MET A 1 2.25 -18.16 27.54
C MET A 1 2.26 -17.29 26.30
N GLU A 2 3.18 -17.58 25.38
CA GLU A 2 3.22 -16.92 24.09
C GLU A 2 1.98 -17.40 23.31
N PHE A 3 1.08 -16.47 23.00
CA PHE A 3 0.03 -16.74 22.03
C PHE A 3 0.73 -17.06 20.70
N LEU A 4 0.74 -18.34 20.34
CA LEU A 4 1.02 -18.79 18.99
C LEU A 4 0.07 -18.02 18.07
N ARG A 5 0.59 -17.01 17.37
CA ARG A 5 -0.17 -16.36 16.28
C ARG A 5 -0.60 -17.51 15.35
N PRO A 6 -1.89 -17.62 15.00
CA PRO A 6 -2.33 -18.59 14.00
C PRO A 6 -1.57 -18.33 12.68
N PRO A 7 -1.48 -19.33 11.78
CA PRO A 7 -0.71 -19.21 10.53
C PRO A 7 -1.20 -18.11 9.58
N PHE A 8 -2.36 -17.50 9.86
CA PHE A 8 -2.85 -16.32 9.18
C PHE A 8 -2.30 -15.06 9.86
N ILE A 9 -1.26 -14.46 9.26
CA ILE A 9 -0.73 -13.16 9.70
C ILE A 9 -1.62 -11.99 9.21
N GLU A 10 -2.57 -12.27 8.31
CA GLU A 10 -3.56 -11.28 7.85
C GLU A 10 -4.45 -10.79 9.00
N THR A 11 -4.34 -9.49 9.27
CA THR A 11 -5.21 -8.80 10.21
C THR A 11 -6.56 -8.49 9.55
N PRO A 12 -7.62 -8.23 10.33
CA PRO A 12 -8.89 -7.74 9.77
C PRO A 12 -8.72 -6.50 8.87
N LEU A 13 -7.69 -5.68 9.12
CA LEU A 13 -7.38 -4.53 8.29
C LEU A 13 -6.87 -4.94 6.90
N HIS A 14 -6.06 -6.01 6.79
CA HIS A 14 -5.64 -6.56 5.49
C HIS A 14 -6.87 -6.97 4.68
N ILE A 15 -7.76 -7.77 5.29
CA ILE A 15 -8.97 -8.27 4.63
C ILE A 15 -9.88 -7.12 4.19
N SER A 16 -10.13 -6.13 5.07
CA SER A 16 -10.95 -4.97 4.70
C SER A 16 -10.36 -4.16 3.55
N ALA A 17 -9.03 -4.04 3.51
CA ALA A 17 -8.31 -3.29 2.48
C ALA A 17 -8.28 -4.03 1.14
N GLU A 18 -8.20 -5.36 1.15
CA GLU A 18 -8.28 -6.22 -0.04
C GLU A 18 -9.71 -6.30 -0.59
N LEU A 19 -10.73 -6.30 0.27
CA LEU A 19 -12.13 -6.44 -0.15
C LEU A 19 -12.83 -5.10 -0.42
N GLY A 20 -12.17 -3.96 -0.18
CA GLY A 20 -12.74 -2.64 -0.47
C GLY A 20 -13.74 -2.14 0.58
N HIS A 21 -13.69 -2.65 1.81
CA HIS A 21 -14.64 -2.29 2.87
C HIS A 21 -14.21 -1.03 3.64
N LEU A 22 -14.40 0.15 3.01
CA LEU A 22 -13.95 1.45 3.53
C LEU A 22 -14.38 1.72 4.99
N ASP A 23 -15.68 1.60 5.30
CA ASP A 23 -16.20 1.87 6.65
C ASP A 23 -15.52 1.00 7.72
N PHE A 24 -15.24 -0.26 7.38
CA PHE A 24 -14.54 -1.20 8.25
C PHE A 24 -13.07 -0.83 8.39
N THR A 25 -12.40 -0.46 7.30
CA THR A 25 -11.02 0.03 7.33
C THR A 25 -10.91 1.25 8.25
N GLU A 26 -11.75 2.26 8.08
CA GLU A 26 -11.72 3.48 8.89
C GLU A 26 -11.99 3.18 10.37
N THR A 27 -12.97 2.30 10.67
CA THR A 27 -13.27 1.88 12.04
C THR A 27 -12.07 1.19 12.70
N LEU A 28 -11.41 0.27 11.99
CA LEU A 28 -10.24 -0.46 12.50
C LEU A 28 -9.06 0.47 12.72
N LEU A 29 -8.84 1.44 11.82
CA LEU A 29 -7.78 2.45 11.95
C LEU A 29 -8.03 3.40 13.12
N ALA A 30 -9.30 3.81 13.35
CA ALA A 30 -9.68 4.64 14.48
C ALA A 30 -9.44 3.93 15.82
N GLN A 31 -9.65 2.61 15.88
CA GLN A 31 -9.39 1.80 17.08
C GLN A 31 -7.90 1.55 17.30
N ASN A 32 -7.15 1.23 16.23
CA ASN A 32 -5.73 0.96 16.33
C ASN A 32 -5.00 1.30 15.01
N PRO A 33 -4.42 2.51 14.89
CA PRO A 33 -3.73 2.92 13.65
C PRO A 33 -2.45 2.11 13.40
N ARG A 34 -1.88 1.43 14.41
CA ARG A 34 -0.68 0.59 14.23
C ARG A 34 -0.92 -0.59 13.29
N LEU A 35 -2.18 -1.00 13.12
CA LEU A 35 -2.56 -2.07 12.19
C LEU A 35 -2.16 -1.74 10.74
N ALA A 36 -2.04 -0.46 10.38
CA ALA A 36 -1.62 -0.04 9.04
C ALA A 36 -0.17 -0.46 8.68
N ALA A 37 0.65 -0.82 9.68
CA ALA A 37 2.02 -1.28 9.51
C ALA A 37 2.21 -2.79 9.67
N GLU A 38 1.18 -3.53 10.10
CA GLU A 38 1.27 -4.98 10.22
C GLU A 38 1.49 -5.60 8.84
N LEU A 39 2.24 -6.69 8.79
CA LEU A 39 2.63 -7.37 7.56
C LEU A 39 2.04 -8.76 7.50
N ASP A 40 1.52 -9.16 6.35
CA ASP A 40 1.08 -10.52 6.07
C ASP A 40 2.26 -11.48 5.75
N LEU A 41 1.93 -12.71 5.31
CA LEU A 41 2.89 -13.73 4.90
C LEU A 41 3.72 -13.36 3.65
N HIS A 42 3.30 -12.34 2.91
CA HIS A 42 3.99 -11.81 1.74
C HIS A 42 4.74 -10.51 2.04
N LYS A 43 4.84 -10.14 3.32
CA LYS A 43 5.38 -8.85 3.78
C LYS A 43 4.59 -7.66 3.23
N CYS A 44 3.37 -7.87 2.78
CA CYS A 44 2.46 -6.81 2.38
C CYS A 44 1.79 -6.25 3.62
N CYS A 45 1.75 -4.93 3.74
CA CYS A 45 0.86 -4.24 4.66
C CYS A 45 -0.51 -4.00 3.99
N PRO A 46 -1.57 -3.59 4.73
CA PRO A 46 -2.89 -3.33 4.14
C PRO A 46 -2.86 -2.33 2.97
N LEU A 47 -1.92 -1.37 3.00
CA LEU A 47 -1.75 -0.41 1.92
C LEU A 47 -1.33 -1.07 0.60
N HIS A 48 -0.58 -2.17 0.63
CA HIS A 48 -0.29 -2.95 -0.58
C HIS A 48 -1.56 -3.51 -1.19
N LEU A 49 -2.42 -4.13 -0.38
CA LEU A 49 -3.65 -4.78 -0.85
C LEU A 49 -4.62 -3.76 -1.45
N ALA A 50 -4.85 -2.64 -0.74
CA ALA A 50 -5.66 -1.55 -1.27
C ALA A 50 -5.07 -0.92 -2.55
N SER A 51 -3.74 -0.87 -2.67
CA SER A 51 -3.05 -0.35 -3.86
C SER A 51 -3.15 -1.31 -5.05
N ILE A 52 -3.06 -2.62 -4.78
CA ILE A 52 -3.23 -3.69 -5.76
C ILE A 52 -4.66 -3.61 -6.31
N GLU A 53 -5.67 -3.51 -5.47
CA GLU A 53 -7.07 -3.48 -5.93
C GLU A 53 -7.51 -2.09 -6.45
N GLY A 54 -6.86 -1.03 -5.97
CA GLY A 54 -7.09 0.34 -6.40
C GLY A 54 -8.21 1.08 -5.69
N TYR A 55 -8.46 0.72 -4.43
CA TYR A 55 -9.40 1.43 -3.59
C TYR A 55 -8.78 2.74 -3.07
N ILE A 56 -8.97 3.80 -3.84
CA ILE A 56 -8.38 5.12 -3.65
C ILE A 56 -8.65 5.67 -2.24
N GLU A 57 -9.90 5.56 -1.79
CA GLU A 57 -10.35 6.06 -0.48
C GLU A 57 -9.67 5.30 0.67
N ILE A 58 -9.52 3.98 0.53
CA ILE A 58 -8.84 3.13 1.52
C ILE A 58 -7.33 3.43 1.54
N VAL A 59 -6.72 3.62 0.37
CA VAL A 59 -5.31 4.07 0.27
C VAL A 59 -5.12 5.39 1.02
N GLN A 60 -6.03 6.35 0.83
CA GLN A 60 -5.97 7.62 1.53
C GLN A 60 -6.15 7.46 3.05
N ALA A 61 -7.09 6.65 3.51
CA ALA A 61 -7.30 6.38 4.93
C ALA A 61 -6.05 5.75 5.58
N LEU A 62 -5.46 4.75 4.92
CA LEU A 62 -4.25 4.06 5.40
C LEU A 62 -3.04 5.00 5.46
N LEU A 63 -2.87 5.87 4.48
CA LEU A 63 -1.79 6.87 4.47
C LEU A 63 -1.97 7.96 5.53
N HIS A 64 -3.22 8.35 5.82
CA HIS A 64 -3.48 9.28 6.93
C HIS A 64 -3.16 8.64 8.28
N ALA A 65 -3.41 7.34 8.45
CA ALA A 65 -3.09 6.63 9.68
C ALA A 65 -1.58 6.36 9.84
N ASN A 66 -0.88 6.05 8.75
CA ASN A 66 0.56 5.84 8.73
C ASN A 66 1.17 6.07 7.34
N ASP A 67 1.72 7.27 7.15
CA ASP A 67 2.35 7.66 5.89
C ASP A 67 3.60 6.82 5.57
N ASN A 68 4.33 6.33 6.57
CA ASN A 68 5.52 5.49 6.37
C ASN A 68 5.18 4.12 5.77
N ALA A 69 3.91 3.69 5.80
CA ALA A 69 3.48 2.45 5.16
C ALA A 69 3.74 2.47 3.64
N CYS A 70 3.84 3.65 3.01
CA CYS A 70 4.16 3.79 1.58
C CYS A 70 5.59 3.35 1.20
N LEU A 71 6.48 3.13 2.19
CA LEU A 71 7.86 2.70 1.98
C LEU A 71 8.11 1.23 2.35
N ILE A 72 7.10 0.54 2.88
CA ILE A 72 7.22 -0.87 3.25
C ILE A 72 7.40 -1.68 1.97
N CYS A 73 8.39 -2.58 1.94
CA CYS A 73 8.59 -3.48 0.82
C CYS A 73 7.95 -4.85 1.08
N ASP A 74 7.22 -5.35 0.08
CA ASP A 74 6.78 -6.75 0.04
C ASP A 74 7.96 -7.73 -0.14
N LYS A 75 7.66 -9.03 -0.19
CA LYS A 75 8.66 -10.10 -0.38
C LYS A 75 9.45 -10.01 -1.69
N TYR A 76 9.00 -9.19 -2.65
CA TYR A 76 9.65 -8.95 -3.94
C TYR A 76 10.33 -7.58 -4.00
N GLY A 77 10.44 -6.86 -2.87
CA GLY A 77 11.05 -5.53 -2.82
C GLY A 77 10.14 -4.40 -3.35
N ARG A 78 8.85 -4.67 -3.57
CA ARG A 78 7.91 -3.67 -4.10
C ARG A 78 7.26 -2.92 -2.96
N ILE A 79 7.29 -1.59 -3.02
CA ILE A 79 6.43 -0.71 -2.22
C ILE A 79 5.01 -0.58 -2.82
N PRO A 80 3.99 -0.16 -2.04
CA PRO A 80 2.61 -0.01 -2.51
C PRO A 80 2.49 0.87 -3.76
N LEU A 81 3.30 1.94 -3.85
CA LEU A 81 3.29 2.88 -4.97
C LEU A 81 3.57 2.23 -6.32
N HIS A 82 4.33 1.12 -6.37
CA HIS A 82 4.54 0.39 -7.61
C HIS A 82 3.23 -0.16 -8.18
N TYR A 83 2.35 -0.67 -7.33
CA TYR A 83 1.06 -1.22 -7.75
C TYR A 83 0.10 -0.11 -8.22
N ILE A 84 0.08 1.01 -7.50
CA ILE A 84 -0.69 2.21 -7.89
C ILE A 84 -0.27 2.69 -9.27
N ALA A 85 1.04 2.71 -9.55
CA ALA A 85 1.59 3.08 -10.85
C ALA A 85 1.21 2.08 -11.96
N ILE A 86 1.28 0.77 -11.71
CA ILE A 86 0.86 -0.27 -12.67
C ILE A 86 -0.62 -0.17 -13.00
N ARG A 87 -1.45 0.23 -12.03
CA ARG A 87 -2.91 0.39 -12.21
C ARG A 87 -3.32 1.72 -12.84
N GLY A 88 -2.39 2.67 -12.99
CA GLY A 88 -2.69 3.99 -13.56
C GLY A 88 -3.51 4.90 -12.66
N GLN A 89 -3.44 4.73 -11.34
CA GLN A 89 -4.15 5.57 -10.37
C GLN A 89 -3.43 6.92 -10.17
N VAL A 90 -3.41 7.72 -11.22
CA VAL A 90 -2.66 8.99 -11.33
C VAL A 90 -2.91 9.92 -10.15
N ASP A 91 -4.15 10.07 -9.69
CA ASP A 91 -4.48 10.99 -8.60
C ASP A 91 -3.88 10.56 -7.25
N VAL A 92 -3.80 9.25 -7.02
CA VAL A 92 -3.16 8.67 -5.84
C VAL A 92 -1.65 8.82 -5.92
N VAL A 93 -1.06 8.59 -7.10
CA VAL A 93 0.37 8.82 -7.33
C VAL A 93 0.72 10.29 -7.07
N LYS A 94 -0.05 11.25 -7.60
CA LYS A 94 0.14 12.69 -7.35
C LYS A 94 0.10 13.01 -5.86
N LYS A 95 -0.89 12.47 -5.14
CA LYS A 95 -1.06 12.71 -3.70
C LYS A 95 0.10 12.11 -2.89
N LEU A 96 0.56 10.91 -3.24
CA LEU A 96 1.71 10.25 -2.61
C LEU A 96 3.04 10.95 -2.90
N ILE A 97 3.27 11.44 -4.13
CA ILE A 97 4.46 12.23 -4.49
C ILE A 97 4.51 13.52 -3.67
N ASN A 98 3.37 14.18 -3.48
CA ASN A 98 3.28 15.38 -2.64
C ASN A 98 3.57 15.09 -1.17
N VAL A 99 3.18 13.92 -0.65
CA VAL A 99 3.47 13.52 0.73
C VAL A 99 4.94 13.10 0.87
N ARG A 100 5.52 12.44 -0.13
CA ARG A 100 6.88 11.89 -0.04
C ARG A 100 7.58 11.74 -1.38
N SER A 101 8.22 12.83 -1.83
CA SER A 101 8.89 12.95 -3.13
C SER A 101 9.99 11.90 -3.38
N ASN A 102 10.59 11.36 -2.32
CA ASN A 102 11.69 10.39 -2.43
C ASN A 102 11.25 8.98 -2.83
N SER A 103 9.96 8.65 -2.71
CA SER A 103 9.43 7.31 -3.00
C SER A 103 9.51 6.93 -4.49
N ILE A 104 9.62 7.92 -5.39
CA ILE A 104 9.71 7.71 -6.85
C ILE A 104 11.00 7.06 -7.33
N TRP A 105 12.06 7.11 -6.51
CA TRP A 105 13.40 6.62 -6.85
C TRP A 105 13.64 5.18 -6.39
N ILE A 106 12.67 4.57 -5.69
CA ILE A 106 12.80 3.19 -5.23
C ILE A 106 12.78 2.27 -6.44
N VAL A 107 13.75 1.35 -6.46
CA VAL A 107 14.06 0.51 -7.60
C VAL A 107 13.62 -0.92 -7.32
N LEU A 108 13.00 -1.56 -8.31
CA LEU A 108 12.57 -2.94 -8.31
C LEU A 108 13.71 -3.93 -8.57
N ASP A 109 13.41 -5.20 -8.31
CA ASP A 109 14.13 -6.32 -8.92
C ASP A 109 13.92 -6.25 -10.45
N GLY A 110 14.98 -5.93 -11.19
CA GLY A 110 14.91 -5.54 -12.61
C GLY A 110 15.27 -4.08 -12.91
N ASN A 111 15.68 -3.31 -11.90
CA ASN A 111 16.16 -1.92 -12.04
C ASN A 111 15.10 -0.89 -12.50
N GLU A 112 13.80 -1.21 -12.38
CA GLU A 112 12.68 -0.34 -12.75
C GLU A 112 12.21 0.49 -11.54
N THR A 113 11.98 1.79 -11.73
CA THR A 113 11.37 2.67 -10.69
C THR A 113 9.88 2.85 -10.93
N VAL A 114 9.17 3.46 -9.97
CA VAL A 114 7.77 3.90 -10.15
C VAL A 114 7.56 4.69 -11.45
N LEU A 115 8.51 5.58 -11.80
CA LEU A 115 8.44 6.35 -13.06
C LEU A 115 8.61 5.45 -14.30
N HIS A 116 9.49 4.45 -14.25
CA HIS A 116 9.62 3.47 -15.33
C HIS A 116 8.29 2.74 -15.56
N LEU A 117 7.59 2.35 -14.48
CA LEU A 117 6.28 1.70 -14.57
C LEU A 117 5.22 2.65 -15.15
N CYS A 118 5.15 3.90 -14.69
CA CYS A 118 4.19 4.87 -15.24
C CYS A 118 4.38 5.09 -16.75
N VAL A 119 5.63 5.10 -17.24
CA VAL A 119 5.92 5.19 -18.69
C VAL A 119 5.57 3.89 -19.40
N LYS A 120 6.02 2.74 -18.87
CA LYS A 120 5.81 1.40 -19.46
C LYS A 120 4.33 1.06 -19.66
N TYR A 121 3.48 1.44 -18.70
CA TYR A 121 2.04 1.21 -18.74
C TYR A 121 1.23 2.39 -19.31
N ASN A 122 1.89 3.39 -19.90
CA ASN A 122 1.26 4.56 -20.54
C ASN A 122 0.37 5.39 -19.59
N HIS A 123 0.79 5.52 -18.33
CA HIS A 123 0.13 6.31 -17.28
C HIS A 123 0.84 7.65 -17.03
N TRP A 124 1.52 8.21 -18.04
CA TRP A 124 2.42 9.37 -17.97
C TRP A 124 1.75 10.72 -17.65
N ARG A 125 0.42 10.78 -17.49
CA ARG A 125 -0.30 12.00 -17.10
C ARG A 125 -0.23 12.30 -15.59
N LEU A 126 0.93 12.03 -14.98
CA LEU A 126 1.27 12.48 -13.62
C LEU A 126 1.21 13.99 -13.49
#